data_AF-A0A167BWW4-F1
#
_entry.id   AF-A0A167BWW4-F1
#
_cell.length_a   1.000
_cell.length_b   1.000
_cell.length_c   1.000
_cell.angle_alpha   90.00
_cell.angle_beta   90.00
_cell.angle_gamma   90.00
#
_symmetry.space_group_name_H-M   'P 1'
#
loop_
_entity.id
_entity.type
_entity.pdbx_description
1 polymer ?
#
loop_
_entity_poly.entity_id
_entity_poly.type
_entity_poly.pdbx_seq_one_letter_code
_entity_poly.pdbx_strand_id
1 'polypeptide(L)'
;MQLIFAFFAGLSSTGALALVVPNSTALAPAVPSSTALTLVTPNLTALAPAGPNSTVLALVMPNSTALGFPGLNHAQSRNAKAAIDQVRAEGLNRQACLAVISTALQESELQIYANPIVPASMNYPHDKVGGDQDSIGMFQQRAKFYSDIATDMSAAGSTRLFLADMKGIAGWQTMEVSALCQTVQKAEAGNLYGQRISLAEQVCSAAGF
;
A
#
# COMPACT_ATOMS: atom_id res chain seq x y z
N MET A 1 -54.29 12.84 41.34
CA MET A 1 -53.29 13.14 42.39
C MET A 1 -52.14 13.85 41.66
N GLN A 2 -51.95 15.18 41.78
CA GLN A 2 -51.39 15.95 42.94
C GLN A 2 -49.89 15.66 43.16
N LEU A 3 -48.93 16.60 43.30
CA LEU A 3 -48.85 18.07 43.56
C LEU A 3 -47.51 18.66 42.97
N ILE A 4 -47.22 19.97 42.79
CA ILE A 4 -47.97 21.21 42.45
C ILE A 4 -46.95 22.36 42.07
N PHE A 5 -47.18 23.15 40.99
CA PHE A 5 -46.68 24.54 40.67
C PHE A 5 -45.15 24.80 40.58
N ALA A 6 -44.59 25.76 39.82
CA ALA A 6 -44.86 27.21 39.64
C ALA A 6 -44.63 27.67 38.16
N PHE A 7 -45.26 28.74 37.60
CA PHE A 7 -45.15 30.20 37.90
C PHE A 7 -43.73 30.78 37.64
N PHE A 8 -43.50 31.92 36.96
CA PHE A 8 -44.39 32.89 36.29
C PHE A 8 -43.60 33.89 35.41
N ALA A 9 -44.27 34.57 34.45
CA ALA A 9 -43.84 35.82 33.79
C ALA A 9 -42.50 35.80 32.98
N GLY A 10 -42.17 36.79 32.14
CA GLY A 10 -42.97 37.94 31.67
C GLY A 10 -42.23 38.72 30.58
N LEU A 11 -42.96 39.30 29.62
CA LEU A 11 -42.38 40.05 28.50
C LEU A 11 -42.45 41.57 28.77
N SER A 12 -41.31 42.22 28.99
CA SER A 12 -41.16 43.68 29.01
C SER A 12 -39.70 44.03 28.69
N SER A 13 -39.34 44.72 27.60
CA SER A 13 -39.83 45.99 27.03
C SER A 13 -39.08 47.24 27.55
N THR A 14 -37.92 47.51 26.94
CA THR A 14 -37.47 48.85 26.52
C THR A 14 -36.59 48.66 25.29
N GLY A 15 -36.80 49.43 24.22
CA GLY A 15 -36.16 49.18 22.92
C GLY A 15 -35.23 50.29 22.44
N ALA A 16 -34.38 49.94 21.47
CA ALA A 16 -33.72 50.86 20.56
C ALA A 16 -33.64 50.19 19.18
N LEU A 17 -33.86 50.93 18.10
CA LEU A 17 -33.85 50.40 16.73
C LEU A 17 -32.46 50.53 16.10
N ALA A 18 -31.89 49.39 15.68
CA ALA A 18 -30.79 49.33 14.73
C ALA A 18 -31.02 48.13 13.79
N LEU A 19 -31.22 48.40 12.50
CA LEU A 19 -31.56 47.40 11.49
C LEU A 19 -30.34 47.09 10.62
N VAL A 20 -29.77 45.88 10.75
CA VAL A 20 -29.01 45.13 9.73
C VAL A 20 -28.78 43.70 10.24
N VAL A 21 -28.56 42.74 9.33
CA VAL A 21 -28.82 41.30 9.53
C VAL A 21 -27.66 40.44 8.97
N PRO A 22 -27.39 39.25 9.55
CA PRO A 22 -26.50 38.98 10.70
C PRO A 22 -25.01 38.92 10.24
N ASN A 23 -23.97 38.37 10.90
CA ASN A 23 -23.87 37.25 11.84
C ASN A 23 -22.52 37.30 12.58
N SER A 24 -22.51 37.18 13.91
CA SER A 24 -21.29 36.95 14.70
C SER A 24 -21.61 36.24 16.02
N THR A 25 -21.00 35.07 16.19
CA THR A 25 -20.61 34.45 17.47
C THR A 25 -21.61 34.46 18.64
N ALA A 26 -22.33 33.35 18.81
CA ALA A 26 -22.75 32.87 20.13
C ALA A 26 -21.90 31.63 20.50
N LEU A 27 -21.50 31.50 21.77
CA LEU A 27 -20.70 30.36 22.25
C LEU A 27 -21.59 29.12 22.50
N ALA A 28 -21.08 27.96 22.04
CA ALA A 28 -21.20 26.59 22.57
C ALA A 28 -22.46 26.19 23.39
N PRO A 29 -23.03 24.99 23.09
CA PRO A 29 -22.38 23.77 23.55
C PRO A 29 -21.90 22.85 22.43
N ALA A 30 -20.94 21.97 22.74
CA ALA A 30 -20.37 21.03 21.79
C ALA A 30 -21.13 19.69 21.74
N VAL A 31 -21.40 19.20 20.52
CA VAL A 31 -21.71 17.79 20.24
C VAL A 31 -20.91 17.39 18.99
N PRO A 32 -20.08 16.32 19.00
CA PRO A 32 -19.13 16.05 17.94
C PRO A 32 -19.70 15.16 16.82
N SER A 33 -19.55 15.57 15.55
CA SER A 33 -19.47 14.66 14.39
C SER A 33 -19.12 15.40 13.09
N SER A 34 -17.85 15.31 12.67
CA SER A 34 -17.43 15.21 11.26
C SER A 34 -15.91 15.03 11.17
N THR A 35 -15.45 13.93 10.57
CA THR A 35 -14.03 13.68 10.27
C THR A 35 -13.61 14.44 9.01
N ALA A 36 -13.09 15.66 9.18
CA ALA A 36 -12.54 16.44 8.08
C ALA A 36 -11.03 16.19 7.92
N LEU A 37 -10.65 15.32 6.97
CA LEU A 37 -9.26 15.29 6.47
C LEU A 37 -9.00 16.55 5.63
N THR A 38 -8.51 17.60 6.27
CA THR A 38 -8.05 18.82 5.59
C THR A 38 -6.62 18.61 5.09
N LEU A 39 -6.46 18.35 3.79
CA LEU A 39 -5.16 18.24 3.14
C LEU A 39 -4.52 19.63 3.01
N VAL A 40 -3.84 20.08 4.06
CA VAL A 40 -3.04 21.30 4.04
C VAL A 40 -1.70 21.00 3.37
N THR A 41 -1.44 21.62 2.22
CA THR A 41 -0.12 21.64 1.58
C THR A 41 0.71 22.81 2.12
N PRO A 42 1.79 22.58 2.88
CA PRO A 42 2.66 23.66 3.35
C PRO A 42 3.58 24.14 2.22
N ASN A 43 3.28 25.31 1.65
CA ASN A 43 4.26 26.04 0.85
C ASN A 43 5.30 26.69 1.79
N LEU A 44 6.59 26.43 1.59
CA LEU A 44 7.64 26.69 2.58
C LEU A 44 8.16 28.13 2.60
N THR A 45 7.36 29.10 3.07
CA THR A 45 7.82 30.48 3.33
C THR A 45 7.13 31.18 4.51
N ALA A 46 7.25 30.64 5.73
CA ALA A 46 7.08 31.44 6.97
C ALA A 46 7.73 30.77 8.20
N LEU A 47 8.43 31.55 9.03
CA LEU A 47 8.67 31.21 10.44
C LEU A 47 7.57 31.87 11.28
N ALA A 48 6.83 31.08 12.06
CA ALA A 48 5.88 31.57 13.06
C ALA A 48 5.83 30.61 14.26
N PRO A 49 5.89 31.10 15.52
CA PRO A 49 5.86 30.25 16.70
C PRO A 49 4.42 29.86 17.07
N ALA A 50 4.06 28.58 16.89
CA ALA A 50 2.80 28.02 17.38
C ALA A 50 2.97 27.43 18.80
N GLY A 51 2.01 27.70 19.68
CA GLY A 51 2.09 27.34 21.11
C GLY A 51 1.76 25.87 21.43
N PRO A 52 2.06 25.41 22.66
CA PRO A 52 1.90 24.02 23.05
C PRO A 52 0.46 23.69 23.44
N ASN A 53 -0.35 23.17 22.50
CA ASN A 53 -1.32 22.09 22.73
C ASN A 53 -2.03 21.66 21.44
N SER A 54 -1.35 20.85 20.63
CA SER A 54 -1.97 19.88 19.72
C SER A 54 -0.91 18.90 19.26
N THR A 55 -0.95 17.67 19.77
CA THR A 55 -0.10 16.56 19.27
C THR A 55 -0.63 16.05 17.95
N VAL A 56 -0.55 16.88 16.91
CA VAL A 56 -0.64 16.41 15.53
C VAL A 56 0.59 15.53 15.31
N LEU A 57 0.38 14.20 15.31
CA LEU A 57 1.41 13.24 14.93
C LEU A 57 1.59 13.34 13.41
N ALA A 58 2.27 14.40 12.97
CA ALA A 58 2.64 14.65 11.59
C ALA A 58 3.68 13.60 11.18
N LEU A 59 3.17 12.43 10.78
CA LEU A 59 3.98 11.32 10.33
C LEU A 59 4.61 11.71 8.98
N VAL A 60 5.84 12.21 9.02
CA VAL A 60 6.65 12.51 7.83
C VAL A 60 6.96 11.19 7.14
N MET A 61 6.06 10.78 6.26
CA MET A 61 6.24 9.67 5.32
C MET A 61 7.02 10.20 4.10
N PRO A 62 8.31 9.86 3.93
CA PRO A 62 8.96 10.03 2.65
C PRO A 62 8.38 9.04 1.62
N ASN A 63 8.43 9.44 0.34
CA ASN A 63 7.96 8.72 -0.84
C ASN A 63 6.44 8.61 -1.06
N SER A 64 6.01 8.97 -2.27
CA SER A 64 4.61 9.11 -2.71
C SER A 64 3.84 7.79 -2.93
N THR A 65 4.34 6.65 -2.45
CA THR A 65 3.77 5.31 -2.71
C THR A 65 2.43 5.05 -1.99
N ALA A 66 1.96 5.98 -1.15
CA ALA A 66 0.63 5.94 -0.53
C ALA A 66 -0.53 6.02 -1.54
N LEU A 67 -0.28 6.39 -2.80
CA LEU A 67 -1.26 6.43 -3.89
C LEU A 67 -1.17 5.23 -4.85
N GLY A 68 -0.29 4.26 -4.58
CA GLY A 68 0.01 3.12 -5.45
C GLY A 68 1.11 3.40 -6.48
N PHE A 69 1.36 2.42 -7.37
CA PHE A 69 2.33 2.53 -8.45
C PHE A 69 1.65 2.71 -9.83
N PRO A 70 2.32 3.33 -10.82
CA PRO A 70 1.79 3.48 -12.17
C PRO A 70 1.36 2.14 -12.77
N GLY A 71 0.16 2.10 -13.37
CA GLY A 71 -0.38 0.91 -14.04
C GLY A 71 -0.84 -0.23 -13.12
N LEU A 72 -0.72 -0.11 -11.79
CA LEU A 72 -1.12 -1.14 -10.83
C LEU A 72 -2.38 -0.76 -10.05
N ASN A 73 -3.22 -1.75 -9.73
CA ASN A 73 -4.31 -1.58 -8.77
C ASN A 73 -3.79 -1.56 -7.31
N HIS A 74 -4.68 -1.35 -6.33
CA HIS A 74 -4.31 -1.24 -4.91
C HIS A 74 -3.65 -2.51 -4.33
N ALA A 75 -4.17 -3.70 -4.63
CA ALA A 75 -3.61 -4.97 -4.16
C ALA A 75 -2.24 -5.23 -4.79
N GLN A 76 -2.14 -5.05 -6.10
CA GLN A 76 -0.88 -5.14 -6.86
C GLN A 76 0.17 -4.16 -6.32
N SER A 77 -0.22 -2.92 -6.05
CA SER A 77 0.68 -1.88 -5.51
C SER A 77 1.19 -2.22 -4.11
N ARG A 78 0.31 -2.74 -3.24
CA ARG A 78 0.65 -3.20 -1.88
C ARG A 78 1.67 -4.35 -1.93
N ASN A 79 1.45 -5.33 -2.81
CA ASN A 79 2.34 -6.48 -2.96
C ASN A 79 3.68 -6.09 -3.61
N ALA A 80 3.65 -5.27 -4.66
CA ALA A 80 4.83 -4.68 -5.29
C ALA A 80 5.66 -3.88 -4.27
N LYS A 81 5.03 -3.09 -3.40
CA LYS A 81 5.73 -2.37 -2.33
C LYS A 81 6.45 -3.35 -1.38
N ALA A 82 5.78 -4.40 -0.91
CA ALA A 82 6.42 -5.40 -0.04
C ALA A 82 7.61 -6.10 -0.71
N ALA A 83 7.53 -6.37 -2.02
CA ALA A 83 8.63 -6.93 -2.81
C ALA A 83 9.79 -5.94 -2.97
N ILE A 84 9.50 -4.68 -3.30
CA ILE A 84 10.48 -3.58 -3.44
C ILE A 84 11.17 -3.27 -2.11
N ASP A 85 10.44 -3.30 -1.01
CA ASP A 85 11.01 -3.14 0.34
C ASP A 85 11.92 -4.34 0.70
N GLN A 86 11.61 -5.57 0.26
CA GLN A 86 12.49 -6.74 0.42
C GLN A 86 13.78 -6.61 -0.42
N VAL A 87 13.69 -6.18 -1.69
CA VAL A 87 14.88 -5.87 -2.53
C VAL A 87 15.80 -4.86 -1.84
N ARG A 88 15.21 -3.85 -1.18
CA ARG A 88 15.93 -2.83 -0.40
C ARG A 88 16.52 -3.36 0.90
N ALA A 89 15.79 -4.22 1.62
CA ALA A 89 16.26 -4.86 2.85
C ALA A 89 17.50 -5.75 2.60
N GLU A 90 17.63 -6.31 1.40
CA GLU A 90 18.81 -7.07 0.96
C GLU A 90 19.90 -6.22 0.31
N GLY A 91 19.74 -4.89 0.25
CA GLY A 91 20.73 -3.96 -0.31
C GLY A 91 20.92 -4.07 -1.82
N LEU A 92 19.96 -4.64 -2.55
CA LEU A 92 20.06 -4.92 -3.98
C LEU A 92 19.64 -3.71 -4.83
N ASN A 93 20.04 -3.71 -6.10
CA ASN A 93 19.96 -2.58 -7.02
C ASN A 93 18.74 -2.66 -7.98
N ARG A 94 18.65 -1.70 -8.92
CA ARG A 94 17.59 -1.63 -9.96
C ARG A 94 17.40 -2.95 -10.72
N GLN A 95 18.48 -3.66 -11.06
CA GLN A 95 18.42 -4.95 -11.75
C GLN A 95 17.59 -5.98 -10.98
N ALA A 96 17.78 -6.08 -9.66
CA ALA A 96 16.98 -6.95 -8.80
C ALA A 96 15.51 -6.51 -8.73
N CYS A 97 15.24 -5.19 -8.68
CA CYS A 97 13.87 -4.67 -8.73
C CYS A 97 13.17 -5.06 -10.05
N LEU A 98 13.85 -4.91 -11.20
CA LEU A 98 13.30 -5.27 -12.50
C LEU A 98 13.03 -6.78 -12.59
N ALA A 99 13.97 -7.63 -12.17
CA ALA A 99 13.78 -9.08 -12.17
C ALA A 99 12.59 -9.51 -11.28
N VAL A 100 12.50 -8.99 -10.06
CA VAL A 100 11.41 -9.25 -9.12
C VAL A 100 10.06 -8.83 -9.68
N ILE A 101 9.93 -7.57 -10.11
CA ILE A 101 8.63 -7.03 -10.56
C ILE A 101 8.24 -7.60 -11.93
N SER A 102 9.16 -7.79 -12.86
CA SER A 102 8.87 -8.37 -14.18
C SER A 102 8.49 -9.84 -14.10
N THR A 103 9.07 -10.61 -13.15
CA THR A 103 8.63 -11.99 -12.87
C THR A 103 7.26 -11.99 -12.22
N ALA A 104 7.06 -11.28 -11.11
CA ALA A 104 5.79 -11.30 -10.38
C ALA A 104 4.61 -10.75 -11.22
N LEU A 105 4.85 -9.78 -12.11
CA LEU A 105 3.88 -9.34 -13.13
C LEU A 105 3.49 -10.44 -14.11
N GLN A 106 4.41 -11.34 -14.44
CA GLN A 106 4.17 -12.42 -15.38
C GLN A 106 3.47 -13.62 -14.74
N GLU A 107 3.87 -14.01 -13.53
CA GLU A 107 3.34 -15.19 -12.83
C GLU A 107 1.96 -14.97 -12.21
N SER A 108 1.72 -13.79 -11.64
CA SER A 108 0.51 -13.53 -10.84
C SER A 108 -0.12 -12.16 -11.07
N GLU A 109 0.44 -11.35 -11.98
CA GLU A 109 0.15 -9.92 -12.08
C GLU A 109 0.40 -9.17 -10.75
N LEU A 110 1.41 -9.58 -9.95
CA LEU A 110 1.69 -9.08 -8.58
C LEU A 110 0.59 -9.38 -7.55
N GLN A 111 -0.08 -10.53 -7.63
CA GLN A 111 -1.18 -10.91 -6.73
C GLN A 111 -0.83 -12.17 -5.93
N ILE A 112 -1.27 -12.27 -4.66
CA ILE A 112 -1.05 -13.48 -3.88
C ILE A 112 -2.15 -14.49 -4.22
N TYR A 113 -1.75 -15.63 -4.80
CA TYR A 113 -2.64 -16.75 -5.10
C TYR A 113 -2.53 -17.84 -4.03
N ALA A 114 -3.65 -18.18 -3.38
CA ALA A 114 -3.79 -19.45 -2.66
C ALA A 114 -4.22 -20.57 -3.64
N ASN A 115 -4.05 -21.83 -3.27
CA ASN A 115 -4.39 -22.98 -4.12
C ASN A 115 -5.05 -24.11 -3.28
N PRO A 116 -6.26 -24.57 -3.60
CA PRO A 116 -6.94 -25.64 -2.85
C PRO A 116 -6.21 -26.98 -2.85
N ILE A 117 -5.32 -27.24 -3.83
CA ILE A 117 -4.45 -28.43 -3.86
C ILE A 117 -3.35 -28.35 -2.78
N VAL A 118 -3.12 -27.16 -2.22
CA VAL A 118 -2.28 -26.89 -1.05
C VAL A 118 -3.17 -26.31 0.06
N PRO A 119 -3.98 -27.11 0.79
CA PRO A 119 -4.99 -26.59 1.71
C PRO A 119 -4.46 -25.64 2.80
N ALA A 120 -3.19 -25.78 3.18
CA ALA A 120 -2.51 -24.87 4.10
C ALA A 120 -2.45 -23.43 3.57
N SER A 121 -2.32 -23.23 2.26
CA SER A 121 -2.23 -21.90 1.61
C SER A 121 -3.51 -21.07 1.82
N MET A 122 -4.67 -21.71 1.86
CA MET A 122 -5.98 -21.07 2.03
C MET A 122 -6.13 -20.38 3.41
N ASN A 123 -5.28 -20.70 4.39
CA ASN A 123 -5.29 -20.09 5.72
C ASN A 123 -4.49 -18.78 5.82
N TYR A 124 -3.77 -18.40 4.75
CA TYR A 124 -3.00 -17.15 4.69
C TYR A 124 -3.74 -16.09 3.87
N PRO A 125 -3.48 -14.78 4.11
CA PRO A 125 -4.04 -13.71 3.29
C PRO A 125 -3.68 -13.87 1.81
N HIS A 126 -4.67 -13.79 0.93
CA HIS A 126 -4.52 -13.92 -0.51
C HIS A 126 -5.47 -12.98 -1.27
N ASP A 127 -5.10 -12.62 -2.50
CA ASP A 127 -5.89 -11.76 -3.38
C ASP A 127 -6.77 -12.58 -4.36
N LYS A 128 -6.29 -13.77 -4.75
CA LYS A 128 -6.94 -14.69 -5.69
C LYS A 128 -6.78 -16.14 -5.23
N VAL A 129 -7.56 -17.03 -5.85
CA VAL A 129 -7.42 -18.49 -5.72
C VAL A 129 -7.07 -19.05 -7.11
N GLY A 130 -6.05 -19.90 -7.17
CA GLY A 130 -5.56 -20.57 -8.37
C GLY A 130 -5.78 -22.08 -8.33
N GLY A 131 -5.16 -22.78 -9.27
CA GLY A 131 -5.27 -24.24 -9.40
C GLY A 131 -4.33 -24.89 -10.41
N ASP A 132 -3.26 -24.22 -10.84
CA ASP A 132 -2.17 -24.91 -11.52
C ASP A 132 -1.43 -25.77 -10.49
N GLN A 133 -1.66 -27.08 -10.53
CA GLN A 133 -0.93 -28.08 -9.75
C GLN A 133 -0.81 -27.67 -8.26
N ASP A 134 0.40 -27.54 -7.70
CA ASP A 134 0.64 -27.03 -6.34
C ASP A 134 1.30 -25.64 -6.31
N SER A 135 1.12 -24.84 -7.37
CA SER A 135 1.59 -23.45 -7.50
C SER A 135 0.85 -22.51 -6.54
N ILE A 136 1.59 -21.69 -5.78
CA ILE A 136 1.09 -20.72 -4.81
C ILE A 136 1.91 -19.41 -4.82
N GLY A 137 1.42 -18.39 -4.11
CA GLY A 137 2.17 -17.16 -3.86
C GLY A 137 2.33 -16.25 -5.09
N MET A 138 3.20 -15.26 -4.97
CA MET A 138 3.33 -14.18 -5.98
C MET A 138 4.13 -14.59 -7.23
N PHE A 139 4.99 -15.61 -7.12
CA PHE A 139 5.86 -16.11 -8.19
C PHE A 139 5.41 -17.50 -8.70
N GLN A 140 4.18 -17.93 -8.36
CA GLN A 140 3.65 -19.27 -8.65
C GLN A 140 4.62 -20.39 -8.26
N GLN A 141 5.23 -20.23 -7.09
CA GLN A 141 6.18 -21.18 -6.52
C GLN A 141 5.45 -22.47 -6.13
N ARG A 142 6.07 -23.59 -6.48
CA ARG A 142 5.50 -24.93 -6.27
C ARG A 142 5.75 -25.40 -4.85
N ALA A 143 4.68 -25.62 -4.09
CA ALA A 143 4.76 -26.13 -2.72
C ALA A 143 5.52 -27.48 -2.60
N LYS A 144 5.61 -28.25 -3.70
CA LYS A 144 6.47 -29.45 -3.81
C LYS A 144 7.97 -29.15 -3.63
N PHE A 145 8.44 -27.97 -4.01
CA PHE A 145 9.84 -27.54 -3.89
C PHE A 145 10.04 -26.52 -2.75
N TYR A 146 9.03 -25.71 -2.48
CA TYR A 146 9.03 -24.67 -1.45
C TYR A 146 8.09 -25.07 -0.30
N SER A 147 8.67 -25.66 0.74
CA SER A 147 7.89 -26.27 1.84
C SER A 147 7.40 -25.29 2.91
N ASP A 148 7.93 -24.07 2.96
CA ASP A 148 7.47 -23.00 3.85
C ASP A 148 6.33 -22.20 3.20
N ILE A 149 5.12 -22.76 3.27
CA ILE A 149 3.89 -22.17 2.76
C ILE A 149 3.63 -20.76 3.34
N ALA A 150 4.11 -20.45 4.55
CA ALA A 150 3.94 -19.13 5.16
C ALA A 150 4.85 -18.08 4.52
N THR A 151 6.06 -18.47 4.11
CA THR A 151 6.95 -17.63 3.30
C THR A 151 6.39 -17.44 1.88
N ASP A 152 5.95 -18.50 1.20
CA ASP A 152 5.43 -18.42 -0.18
C ASP A 152 4.17 -17.55 -0.29
N MET A 153 3.27 -17.64 0.68
CA MET A 153 2.05 -16.83 0.76
C MET A 153 2.30 -15.37 1.17
N SER A 154 3.55 -14.97 1.44
CA SER A 154 3.94 -13.59 1.71
C SER A 154 4.61 -12.97 0.49
N ALA A 155 4.19 -11.75 0.11
CA ALA A 155 4.84 -11.00 -0.97
C ALA A 155 6.35 -10.77 -0.71
N ALA A 156 6.72 -10.41 0.52
CA ALA A 156 8.13 -10.26 0.91
C ALA A 156 8.83 -11.61 1.12
N GLY A 157 8.12 -12.62 1.62
CA GLY A 157 8.67 -13.97 1.83
C GLY A 157 9.05 -14.66 0.52
N SER A 158 8.10 -14.77 -0.41
CA SER A 158 8.34 -15.30 -1.75
C SER A 158 9.38 -14.47 -2.53
N THR A 159 9.41 -13.14 -2.36
CA THR A 159 10.47 -12.30 -2.94
C THR A 159 11.85 -12.65 -2.39
N ARG A 160 11.99 -12.90 -1.09
CA ARG A 160 13.26 -13.36 -0.47
C ARG A 160 13.73 -14.69 -1.07
N LEU A 161 12.80 -15.60 -1.40
CA LEU A 161 13.13 -16.87 -2.06
C LEU A 161 13.56 -16.66 -3.52
N PHE A 162 12.80 -15.89 -4.30
CA PHE A 162 13.18 -15.51 -5.67
C PHE A 162 14.56 -14.85 -5.71
N LEU A 163 14.85 -13.92 -4.79
CA LEU A 163 16.14 -13.25 -4.68
C LEU A 163 17.27 -14.20 -4.29
N ALA A 164 17.00 -15.22 -3.46
CA ALA A 164 18.00 -16.24 -3.12
C ALA A 164 18.44 -17.04 -4.35
N ASP A 165 17.48 -17.56 -5.14
CA ASP A 165 17.77 -18.26 -6.40
C ASP A 165 18.45 -17.32 -7.42
N MET A 166 17.96 -16.08 -7.57
CA MET A 166 18.54 -15.06 -8.45
C MET A 166 20.02 -14.77 -8.14
N LYS A 167 20.38 -14.64 -6.85
CA LYS A 167 21.77 -14.41 -6.43
C LYS A 167 22.69 -15.60 -6.70
N GLY A 168 22.15 -16.80 -6.89
CA GLY A 168 22.89 -17.99 -7.30
C GLY A 168 23.29 -18.00 -8.79
N ILE A 169 22.69 -17.13 -9.61
CA ILE A 169 22.95 -17.08 -11.06
C ILE A 169 24.20 -16.24 -11.35
N ALA A 170 25.20 -16.86 -11.99
CA ALA A 170 26.42 -16.15 -12.39
C ALA A 170 26.10 -15.01 -13.37
N GLY A 171 26.51 -13.79 -13.03
CA GLY A 171 26.33 -12.60 -13.87
C GLY A 171 24.93 -11.97 -13.85
N TRP A 172 24.05 -12.35 -12.91
CA TRP A 172 22.68 -11.79 -12.81
C TRP A 172 22.64 -10.25 -12.82
N GLN A 173 23.68 -9.60 -12.28
CA GLN A 173 23.79 -8.15 -12.15
C GLN A 173 23.75 -7.39 -13.50
N THR A 174 24.13 -8.06 -14.59
CA THR A 174 24.21 -7.49 -15.95
C THR A 174 23.55 -8.38 -17.01
N MET A 175 22.80 -9.40 -16.59
CA MET A 175 22.03 -10.27 -17.48
C MET A 175 20.85 -9.50 -18.10
N GLU A 176 20.40 -9.87 -19.29
CA GLU A 176 19.14 -9.33 -19.83
C GLU A 176 17.98 -9.76 -18.91
N VAL A 177 17.04 -8.85 -18.62
CA VAL A 177 16.04 -9.03 -17.54
C VAL A 177 15.08 -10.18 -17.84
N SER A 178 14.59 -10.33 -19.08
CA SER A 178 13.72 -11.45 -19.47
C SER A 178 14.45 -12.80 -19.34
N ALA A 179 15.71 -12.87 -19.77
CA ALA A 179 16.57 -14.03 -19.60
C ALA A 179 16.84 -14.36 -18.12
N LEU A 180 17.04 -13.36 -17.26
CA LEU A 180 17.21 -13.54 -15.82
C LEU A 180 15.93 -14.08 -15.17
N CYS A 181 14.76 -13.52 -15.49
CA CYS A 181 13.47 -14.00 -15.01
C CYS A 181 13.25 -15.48 -15.40
N GLN A 182 13.49 -15.82 -16.67
CA GLN A 182 13.41 -17.19 -17.19
C GLN A 182 14.37 -18.13 -16.45
N THR A 183 15.60 -17.69 -16.16
CA THR A 183 16.63 -18.51 -15.50
C THR A 183 16.28 -18.79 -14.03
N VAL A 184 15.71 -17.82 -13.30
CA VAL A 184 15.26 -18.04 -11.91
C VAL A 184 14.08 -19.01 -11.86
N GLN A 185 13.05 -18.75 -12.66
CA GLN A 185 11.83 -19.58 -12.71
C GLN A 185 12.05 -20.94 -13.38
N LYS A 186 13.21 -21.16 -14.03
CA LYS A 186 13.53 -22.35 -14.84
C LYS A 186 12.49 -22.59 -15.95
N ALA A 187 11.97 -21.49 -16.51
CA ALA A 187 10.91 -21.48 -17.51
C ALA A 187 11.45 -21.72 -18.93
N GLU A 188 10.63 -22.30 -19.80
CA GLU A 188 10.96 -22.46 -21.22
C GLU A 188 11.01 -21.12 -21.98
N ALA A 189 11.83 -21.07 -23.03
CA ALA A 189 12.14 -19.84 -23.76
C ALA A 189 10.96 -19.34 -24.63
N GLY A 190 10.07 -18.55 -24.05
CA GLY A 190 8.88 -17.98 -24.72
C GLY A 190 8.74 -16.45 -24.65
N ASN A 191 9.70 -15.74 -24.04
CA ASN A 191 9.72 -14.27 -23.88
C ASN A 191 8.41 -13.60 -23.40
N LEU A 192 7.69 -14.24 -22.47
CA LEU A 192 6.53 -13.61 -21.82
C LEU A 192 6.95 -12.50 -20.85
N TYR A 193 8.03 -12.71 -20.08
CA TYR A 193 8.58 -11.72 -19.14
C TYR A 193 8.98 -10.40 -19.81
N GLY A 194 9.48 -10.44 -21.06
CA GLY A 194 9.81 -9.24 -21.83
C GLY A 194 8.64 -8.27 -22.01
N GLN A 195 7.41 -8.79 -22.07
CA GLN A 195 6.18 -8.00 -22.18
C GLN A 195 5.85 -7.23 -20.89
N ARG A 196 6.46 -7.61 -19.75
CA ARG A 196 6.26 -6.98 -18.44
C ARG A 196 7.32 -5.93 -18.08
N ILE A 197 8.48 -5.94 -18.76
CA ILE A 197 9.62 -5.06 -18.45
C ILE A 197 9.21 -3.59 -18.42
N SER A 198 8.51 -3.08 -19.44
CA SER A 198 8.15 -1.66 -19.52
C SER A 198 7.19 -1.19 -18.41
N LEU A 199 6.47 -2.10 -17.75
CA LEU A 199 5.70 -1.79 -16.53
C LEU A 199 6.57 -1.92 -15.28
N ALA A 200 7.43 -2.95 -15.20
CA ALA A 200 8.42 -3.08 -14.13
C ALA A 200 9.35 -1.86 -14.03
N GLU A 201 9.77 -1.29 -15.17
CA GLU A 201 10.55 -0.05 -15.22
C GLU A 201 9.81 1.15 -14.66
N GLN A 202 8.50 1.30 -14.94
CA GLN A 202 7.69 2.38 -14.37
C GLN A 202 7.54 2.21 -12.85
N VAL A 203 7.27 0.99 -12.39
CA VAL A 203 7.12 0.65 -10.97
C VAL A 203 8.42 0.87 -10.20
N CYS A 204 9.56 0.37 -10.69
CA CYS A 204 10.87 0.56 -10.06
C CYS A 204 11.30 2.03 -10.08
N SER A 205 11.14 2.74 -11.20
CA SER A 205 11.49 4.17 -11.27
C SER A 205 10.63 5.01 -10.33
N ALA A 206 9.33 4.71 -10.20
CA ALA A 206 8.43 5.36 -9.26
C ALA A 206 8.72 5.02 -7.78
N ALA A 207 9.35 3.87 -7.51
CA ALA A 207 9.89 3.57 -6.19
C ALA A 207 11.16 4.39 -5.88
N GLY A 208 11.93 4.76 -6.90
CA GLY A 208 13.28 5.32 -6.80
C GLY A 208 14.36 4.24 -6.92
N PHE A 209 14.37 3.52 -8.05
CA PHE A 209 15.35 2.51 -8.46
C PHE A 209 15.84 2.75 -9.89
#